data_AF-A0A923S5Q6-F1
#
_entry.id   AF-A0A923S5Q6-F1
#
_cell.length_a   1.000
_cell.length_b   1.000
_cell.length_c   1.000
_cell.angle_alpha   90.00
_cell.angle_beta   90.00
_cell.angle_gamma   90.00
#
_symmetry.space_group_name_H-M   'P 1'
#
loop_
_entity.id
_entity.type
_entity.pdbx_description
1 polymer ?
#
loop_
_entity_poly.entity_id
_entity_poly.type
_entity_poly.pdbx_seq_one_letter_code
_entity_poly.pdbx_strand_id
1 'polypeptide(L)'
;MKITIDFGHPYFEENVLLGLTPDDLNCFYGDASEVDRLNLFFVLEASLHRFQGKERMKTAAYCAFLMAYYLFIALTPPASFELAEFYIDRALEWDETPEYRQWKAIIDEGN
;
A
#
# COMPACT_ATOMS: atom_id res chain seq x y z
N MET A 1 -10.42 7.46 -6.77
CA MET A 1 -11.40 7.24 -5.68
C MET A 1 -11.02 8.10 -4.46
N LYS A 2 -11.99 8.60 -3.69
CA LYS A 2 -11.69 9.32 -2.43
C LYS A 2 -11.56 8.33 -1.27
N ILE A 3 -10.40 8.28 -0.65
CA ILE A 3 -10.13 7.45 0.54
C ILE A 3 -10.69 8.13 1.79
N THR A 4 -11.32 7.36 2.67
CA THR A 4 -11.79 7.80 3.99
C THR A 4 -11.43 6.76 5.03
N ILE A 5 -10.92 7.18 6.19
CA ILE A 5 -10.61 6.28 7.31
C ILE A 5 -11.87 6.09 8.15
N ASP A 6 -12.34 4.84 8.24
CA ASP A 6 -13.44 4.45 9.13
C ASP A 6 -12.88 3.61 10.28
N PHE A 7 -12.89 4.16 11.51
CA PHE A 7 -12.42 3.45 12.69
C PHE A 7 -13.33 2.28 13.12
N GLY A 8 -14.59 2.26 12.69
CA GLY A 8 -15.49 1.12 12.89
C GLY A 8 -15.22 -0.03 11.92
N HIS A 9 -14.56 0.26 10.80
CA HIS A 9 -14.19 -0.70 9.76
C HIS A 9 -12.80 -0.34 9.18
N PRO A 10 -11.71 -0.49 9.95
CA PRO A 10 -10.40 0.08 9.61
C PRO A 10 -9.60 -0.82 8.66
N TYR A 11 -10.24 -1.30 7.59
CA TYR A 11 -9.65 -2.08 6.52
C TYR A 11 -10.46 -1.92 5.23
N PHE A 12 -9.83 -2.12 4.09
CA PHE A 12 -10.50 -2.11 2.79
C PHE A 12 -11.14 -3.45 2.49
N GLU A 13 -12.35 -3.41 1.93
CA GLU A 13 -12.93 -4.57 1.25
C GLU A 13 -12.22 -4.79 -0.10
N GLU A 14 -12.21 -6.04 -0.58
CA GLU A 14 -11.44 -6.47 -1.76
C GLU A 14 -11.72 -5.61 -3.00
N ASN A 15 -13.00 -5.33 -3.29
CA ASN A 15 -13.40 -4.51 -4.43
C ASN A 15 -12.99 -3.04 -4.29
N VAL A 16 -12.91 -2.52 -3.05
CA VAL A 16 -12.48 -1.15 -2.79
C VAL A 16 -10.98 -1.06 -2.99
N LEU A 17 -10.21 -2.00 -2.41
CA LEU A 17 -8.76 -2.05 -2.56
C LEU A 17 -8.35 -2.15 -4.03
N LEU A 18 -8.92 -3.08 -4.79
CA LEU A 18 -8.61 -3.27 -6.22
C LEU A 18 -9.00 -2.08 -7.11
N GLY A 19 -9.86 -1.18 -6.59
CA GLY A 19 -10.21 0.07 -7.26
C GLY A 19 -9.32 1.27 -6.88
N LEU A 20 -8.43 1.11 -5.89
CA LEU A 20 -7.46 2.14 -5.54
C LEU A 20 -6.34 2.19 -6.56
N THR A 21 -5.80 3.38 -6.78
CA THR A 21 -4.60 3.62 -7.58
C THR A 21 -3.53 4.33 -6.75
N PRO A 22 -2.25 4.32 -7.19
CA PRO A 22 -1.22 5.12 -6.53
C PRO A 22 -1.54 6.62 -6.45
N ASP A 23 -2.23 7.17 -7.46
CA ASP A 23 -2.68 8.57 -7.46
C ASP A 23 -3.70 8.85 -6.35
N ASP A 24 -4.58 7.89 -6.06
CA ASP A 24 -5.53 8.02 -4.95
C ASP A 24 -4.83 8.14 -3.59
N LEU A 25 -3.69 7.44 -3.43
CA LEU A 25 -2.85 7.54 -2.24
C LEU A 25 -2.20 8.93 -2.13
N ASN A 26 -1.76 9.50 -3.26
CA ASN A 26 -1.22 10.86 -3.31
C ASN A 26 -2.28 11.91 -3.01
N CYS A 27 -3.47 11.80 -3.60
CA CYS A 27 -4.60 12.68 -3.31
C CYS A 27 -4.97 12.63 -1.83
N PHE A 28 -5.09 11.43 -1.26
CA PHE A 28 -5.36 11.27 0.16
C PHE A 28 -4.25 11.92 1.01
N TYR A 29 -2.98 11.67 0.69
CA TYR A 29 -1.87 12.28 1.41
C TYR A 29 -1.92 13.81 1.36
N GLY A 30 -2.21 14.41 0.21
CA GLY A 30 -2.34 15.86 0.04
C GLY A 30 -3.45 16.48 0.90
N ASP A 31 -4.60 15.79 0.98
CA ASP A 31 -5.81 16.31 1.65
C ASP A 31 -5.90 15.97 3.15
N ALA A 32 -5.28 14.87 3.59
CA ALA A 32 -5.48 14.30 4.92
C ALA A 32 -4.61 14.95 6.01
N SER A 33 -5.08 14.84 7.25
CA SER A 33 -4.31 15.25 8.44
C SER A 33 -3.05 14.37 8.62
N GLU A 34 -2.04 14.86 9.32
CA GLU A 34 -0.83 14.07 9.63
C GLU A 34 -1.16 12.74 10.31
N VAL A 35 -2.13 12.74 11.20
CA VAL A 35 -2.61 11.54 11.89
C VAL A 35 -3.26 10.56 10.91
N ASP A 36 -4.10 11.06 9.99
CA ASP A 36 -4.78 10.21 9.01
C ASP A 36 -3.85 9.64 7.95
N ARG A 37 -2.80 10.38 7.57
CA ARG A 37 -1.72 9.88 6.70
C ARG A 37 -1.06 8.65 7.32
N LEU A 38 -0.75 8.69 8.62
CA LEU A 38 -0.21 7.54 9.35
C LEU A 38 -1.26 6.42 9.48
N ASN A 39 -2.51 6.76 9.78
CA ASN A 39 -3.57 5.76 9.91
C ASN A 39 -3.84 4.99 8.62
N LEU A 40 -3.68 5.61 7.44
CA LEU A 40 -3.85 4.90 6.17
C LEU A 40 -2.87 3.73 6.04
N PHE A 41 -1.62 3.89 6.51
CA PHE A 41 -0.67 2.79 6.52
C PHE A 41 -1.18 1.61 7.35
N PHE A 42 -1.69 1.87 8.57
CA PHE A 42 -2.24 0.82 9.43
C PHE A 42 -3.53 0.20 8.88
N VAL A 43 -4.35 0.97 8.16
CA VAL A 43 -5.54 0.44 7.45
C VAL A 43 -5.11 -0.49 6.32
N LEU A 44 -4.10 -0.13 5.54
CA LEU A 44 -3.54 -1.02 4.49
C LEU A 44 -2.93 -2.28 5.10
N GLU A 45 -2.18 -2.17 6.20
CA GLU A 45 -1.59 -3.30 6.91
C GLU A 45 -2.67 -4.27 7.44
N ALA A 46 -3.72 -3.74 8.08
CA ALA A 46 -4.86 -4.55 8.52
C ALA A 46 -5.57 -5.23 7.34
N SER A 47 -5.71 -4.54 6.21
CA SER A 47 -6.29 -5.09 4.98
C SER A 47 -5.45 -6.25 4.44
N LEU A 48 -4.14 -6.06 4.35
CA LEU A 48 -3.18 -7.05 3.90
C LEU A 48 -3.31 -8.36 4.71
N HIS A 49 -3.27 -8.28 6.04
CA HIS A 49 -3.40 -9.44 6.91
C HIS A 49 -4.74 -10.17 6.73
N ARG A 50 -5.83 -9.43 6.49
CA ARG A 50 -7.15 -10.04 6.21
C ARG A 50 -7.18 -10.77 4.89
N PHE A 51 -6.55 -10.24 3.84
CA PHE A 51 -6.47 -10.92 2.55
C PHE A 51 -5.59 -12.18 2.62
N GLN A 52 -4.48 -12.13 3.36
CA GLN A 52 -3.66 -13.31 3.64
C GLN A 52 -4.46 -14.40 4.37
N GLY A 53 -5.16 -14.03 5.45
CA GLY A 53 -5.98 -14.97 6.23
C GLY A 53 -7.16 -15.57 5.46
N LYS A 54 -7.57 -14.95 4.35
CA LYS A 54 -8.61 -15.45 3.42
C LYS A 54 -8.04 -16.12 2.17
N GLU A 55 -6.72 -16.34 2.12
CA GLU A 55 -6.00 -16.91 0.96
C GLU A 55 -6.20 -16.12 -0.35
N ARG A 56 -6.47 -14.81 -0.25
CA ARG A 56 -6.61 -13.88 -1.38
C ARG A 56 -5.25 -13.31 -1.78
N MET A 57 -4.34 -14.18 -2.23
CA MET A 57 -2.93 -13.81 -2.41
C MET A 57 -2.70 -12.72 -3.46
N LYS A 58 -3.47 -12.69 -4.56
CA LYS A 58 -3.35 -11.59 -5.55
C LYS A 58 -3.77 -10.23 -4.99
N THR A 59 -4.86 -10.21 -4.23
CA THR A 59 -5.33 -9.00 -3.55
C THR A 59 -4.36 -8.57 -2.45
N ALA A 60 -3.78 -9.53 -1.72
CA ALA A 60 -2.71 -9.26 -0.77
C ALA A 60 -1.47 -8.68 -1.46
N ALA A 61 -1.08 -9.21 -2.63
CA ALA A 61 0.02 -8.70 -3.44
C ALA A 61 -0.23 -7.25 -3.86
N TYR A 62 -1.43 -6.95 -4.36
CA TYR A 62 -1.80 -5.57 -4.72
C TYR A 62 -1.78 -4.64 -3.51
N CYS A 63 -2.27 -5.10 -2.35
CA CYS A 63 -2.20 -4.33 -1.11
C CYS A 63 -0.75 -4.02 -0.71
N ALA A 64 0.14 -5.02 -0.79
CA ALA A 64 1.56 -4.83 -0.49
C ALA A 64 2.22 -3.86 -1.48
N PHE A 65 1.88 -3.94 -2.76
CA PHE A 65 2.33 -2.94 -3.75
C PHE A 65 1.90 -1.52 -3.37
N LEU A 66 0.63 -1.30 -3.03
CA LEU A 66 0.13 0.01 -2.59
C LEU A 66 0.85 0.50 -1.32
N MET A 67 1.15 -0.40 -0.39
CA MET A 67 1.93 -0.07 0.81
C MET A 67 3.36 0.35 0.47
N ALA A 68 4.05 -0.38 -0.41
CA ALA A 68 5.39 -0.05 -0.86
C ALA A 68 5.43 1.34 -1.52
N TYR A 69 4.49 1.60 -2.44
CA TYR A 69 4.34 2.91 -3.06
C TYR A 69 4.10 4.01 -2.02
N TYR A 70 3.15 3.80 -1.10
CA TYR A 70 2.79 4.80 -0.11
C TYR A 70 3.96 5.18 0.80
N LEU A 71 4.74 4.18 1.23
CA LEU A 71 5.94 4.40 2.04
C LEU A 71 7.04 5.12 1.27
N PHE A 72 7.26 4.76 0.01
CA PHE A 72 8.36 5.29 -0.79
C PHE A 72 8.11 6.70 -1.33
N ILE A 73 6.89 6.99 -1.79
CA ILE A 73 6.54 8.25 -2.47
C ILE A 73 5.84 9.25 -1.54
N ALA A 74 4.79 8.82 -0.85
CA ALA A 74 3.91 9.75 -0.14
C ALA A 74 4.35 9.98 1.32
N LEU A 75 4.37 8.92 2.12
CA LEU A 75 4.54 9.01 3.57
C LEU A 75 6.00 9.22 3.99
N THR A 76 6.95 8.63 3.27
CA THR A 76 8.41 8.77 3.46
C THR A 76 8.91 8.80 4.93
N PRO A 77 8.48 7.86 5.80
CA PRO A 77 8.95 7.82 7.19
C PRO A 77 10.46 7.48 7.27
N PRO A 78 11.09 7.59 8.46
CA PRO A 78 12.41 7.00 8.68
C PRO A 78 12.45 5.53 8.25
N ALA A 79 13.53 5.13 7.56
CA ALA A 79 13.67 3.80 6.95
C ALA A 79 12.59 3.46 5.89
N SER A 80 11.98 4.45 5.25
CA SER A 80 10.98 4.25 4.18
C SER A 80 11.47 3.34 3.06
N PHE A 81 12.75 3.44 2.67
CA PHE A 81 13.37 2.57 1.66
C PHE A 81 13.29 1.10 2.08
N GLU A 82 13.77 0.76 3.27
CA GLU A 82 13.78 -0.63 3.77
C GLU A 82 12.37 -1.20 3.88
N LEU A 83 11.42 -0.36 4.34
CA LEU A 83 10.02 -0.76 4.45
C LEU A 83 9.37 -0.92 3.08
N ALA A 84 9.62 0.00 2.14
CA ALA A 84 9.09 -0.09 0.80
C ALA A 84 9.62 -1.32 0.06
N GLU A 85 10.93 -1.57 0.16
CA GLU A 85 11.59 -2.76 -0.40
C GLU A 85 10.93 -4.05 0.12
N PHE A 86 10.74 -4.15 1.43
CA PHE A 86 10.06 -5.30 2.04
C PHE A 86 8.69 -5.56 1.42
N TYR A 87 7.85 -4.53 1.28
CA TYR A 87 6.50 -4.72 0.77
C TYR A 87 6.45 -4.99 -0.73
N ILE A 88 7.33 -4.38 -1.53
CA ILE A 88 7.36 -4.67 -2.98
C ILE A 88 7.88 -6.08 -3.26
N ASP A 89 8.82 -6.59 -2.45
CA ASP A 89 9.29 -7.98 -2.54
C ASP A 89 8.17 -8.96 -2.21
N ARG A 90 7.35 -8.66 -1.19
CA ARG A 90 6.14 -9.45 -0.89
C ARG A 90 5.12 -9.41 -2.01
N ALA A 91 4.90 -8.25 -2.62
CA ALA A 91 4.00 -8.14 -3.77
C ALA A 91 4.46 -9.05 -4.91
N LEU A 92 5.76 -9.03 -5.24
CA LEU A 92 6.35 -9.89 -6.28
C LEU A 92 6.35 -11.37 -5.93
N GLU A 93 6.54 -11.73 -4.67
CA GLU A 93 6.47 -13.12 -4.18
C GLU A 93 5.06 -13.72 -4.39
N TRP A 94 4.02 -12.92 -4.18
CA TRP A 94 2.63 -13.40 -4.21
C TRP A 94 1.95 -13.24 -5.57
N ASP A 95 2.30 -12.23 -6.35
CA ASP A 95 1.80 -12.04 -7.71
C ASP A 95 2.84 -11.31 -8.56
N GLU A 96 3.53 -12.04 -9.42
CA GLU A 96 4.59 -11.49 -10.24
C GLU A 96 4.01 -10.64 -11.40
N THR A 97 4.02 -9.32 -11.25
CA THR A 97 3.52 -8.39 -12.27
C THR A 97 4.63 -7.50 -12.83
N PRO A 98 4.56 -7.11 -14.13
CA PRO A 98 5.51 -6.17 -14.71
C PRO A 98 5.54 -4.81 -14.00
N GLU A 99 4.39 -4.34 -13.52
CA GLU A 99 4.27 -3.08 -12.78
C GLU A 99 5.04 -3.12 -11.47
N TYR A 100 4.90 -4.19 -10.67
CA TYR A 100 5.63 -4.30 -9.40
C TYR A 100 7.14 -4.37 -9.64
N ARG A 101 7.58 -5.05 -10.71
CA ARG A 101 9.02 -5.08 -11.08
C ARG A 101 9.56 -3.70 -11.45
N GLN A 102 8.77 -2.89 -12.17
CA GLN A 102 9.17 -1.51 -12.49
C GLN A 102 9.31 -0.68 -11.22
N TRP A 103 8.36 -0.83 -10.29
CA TRP A 103 8.43 -0.14 -9.00
C TRP A 103 9.58 -0.62 -8.11
N LYS A 104 9.90 -1.92 -8.09
CA LYS A 104 11.11 -2.42 -7.42
C LYS A 104 12.36 -1.75 -7.94
N ALA A 105 12.50 -1.63 -9.27
CA ALA A 105 13.67 -0.98 -9.87
C ALA A 105 13.76 0.51 -9.45
N ILE A 106 12.64 1.22 -9.42
CA ILE A 106 12.59 2.62 -8.96
C ILE A 106 12.98 2.71 -7.48
N ILE A 107 12.45 1.82 -6.64
CA ILE A 107 12.80 1.78 -5.21
C ILE A 107 14.30 1.54 -5.05
N ASP A 108 14.88 0.60 -5.79
CA ASP A 108 16.30 0.23 -5.71
C ASP A 108 17.27 1.33 -6.15
N GLU A 109 16.83 2.22 -7.04
CA GLU A 109 17.58 3.42 -7.42
C GLU A 109 17.66 4.45 -6.28
N GLY A 110 16.79 4.33 -5.26
CA GLY A 110 16.70 5.22 -4.12
C GLY A 110 15.86 6.47 -4.37
N ASN A 111 15.65 7.26 -3.32
CA ASN A 111 14.98 8.56 -3.36
C ASN A 111 16.00 9.71 -3.46
#